data_AF-A0A436AYJ7-F1
#
_entry.id   AF-A0A436AYJ7-F1
#
_cell.length_a   1.000
_cell.length_b   1.000
_cell.length_c   1.000
_cell.angle_alpha   90.00
_cell.angle_beta   90.00
_cell.angle_gamma   90.00
#
_symmetry.space_group_name_H-M   'P 1'
#
loop_
_entity.id
_entity.type
_entity.pdbx_description
1 polymer ?
#
loop_
_entity_poly.entity_id
_entity_poly.type
_entity_poly.pdbx_seq_one_letter_code
_entity_poly.pdbx_strand_id
1 'polypeptide(L)'
;VGDMSPDATIFRHGIVPSSLIAPLKAKGAVANMLCYFVDANGRLVDHEVNGRVMAIDLDVVGQVPNVVLAAGGKRKVTAILAALKAVDTNVLITDSDTAAALLAKGG
;
A
#
# COMPACT_ATOMS: atom_id res chain seq x y z
N VAL A 1 5.18 1.31 2.69
CA VAL A 1 4.23 0.76 1.69
C VAL A 1 4.63 -0.66 1.29
N GLY A 2 3.69 -1.61 1.32
CA GLY A 2 3.88 -3.00 0.89
C GLY A 2 3.07 -3.32 -0.37
N ASP A 3 3.61 -4.19 -1.23
CA ASP A 3 2.89 -4.79 -2.36
C ASP A 3 2.13 -6.06 -1.94
N MET A 4 1.53 -6.74 -2.92
CA MET A 4 0.75 -7.96 -2.73
C MET A 4 1.50 -9.22 -3.18
N SER A 5 2.83 -9.21 -3.17
CA SER A 5 3.64 -10.41 -3.40
C SER A 5 3.74 -11.26 -2.13
N PRO A 6 3.89 -12.60 -2.25
CA PRO A 6 4.12 -13.47 -1.09
C PRO A 6 5.37 -13.09 -0.28
N ASP A 7 6.35 -12.43 -0.92
CA ASP A 7 7.58 -11.96 -0.28
C ASP A 7 7.40 -10.68 0.54
N ALA A 8 6.25 -9.99 0.41
CA ALA A 8 5.99 -8.79 1.19
C ALA A 8 5.98 -9.12 2.69
N THR A 9 6.57 -8.24 3.50
CA THR A 9 6.77 -8.43 4.95
C THR A 9 5.52 -8.91 5.68
N ILE A 10 4.35 -8.35 5.34
CA ILE A 10 3.06 -8.69 5.97
C ILE A 10 2.69 -10.17 5.81
N PHE A 11 3.04 -10.78 4.67
CA PHE A 11 2.77 -12.20 4.40
C PHE A 11 3.93 -13.08 4.82
N ARG A 12 5.17 -12.68 4.51
CA ARG A 12 6.39 -13.44 4.84
C ARG A 12 6.52 -13.71 6.35
N HIS A 13 6.10 -12.77 7.19
CA HIS A 13 6.13 -12.92 8.64
C HIS A 13 4.81 -13.39 9.25
N GLY A 14 3.80 -13.71 8.44
CA GLY A 14 2.52 -14.22 8.92
C GLY A 14 1.67 -13.22 9.71
N ILE A 15 1.94 -11.92 9.60
CA ILE A 15 1.09 -10.86 10.17
C ILE A 15 -0.32 -10.99 9.57
N VAL A 16 -0.38 -11.24 8.27
CA VAL A 16 -1.59 -11.66 7.55
C VAL A 16 -1.28 -12.99 6.86
N PRO A 17 -2.15 -14.02 6.96
CA PRO A 17 -1.93 -15.30 6.30
C PRO A 17 -1.77 -15.16 4.78
N SER A 18 -0.84 -15.90 4.19
CA SER A 18 -0.63 -15.92 2.73
C SER A 18 -1.85 -16.42 1.96
N SER A 19 -2.72 -17.22 2.59
CA SER A 19 -4.02 -17.63 2.05
C SER A 19 -4.94 -16.45 1.73
N LEU A 20 -4.75 -15.28 2.36
CA LEU A 20 -5.53 -14.08 2.08
C LEU A 20 -5.04 -13.29 0.86
N ILE A 21 -3.88 -13.61 0.28
CA ILE A 21 -3.37 -12.89 -0.91
C ILE A 21 -4.37 -12.97 -2.07
N ALA A 22 -4.85 -14.17 -2.39
CA ALA A 22 -5.80 -14.38 -3.48
C ALA A 22 -7.15 -13.69 -3.28
N PRO A 23 -7.87 -13.85 -2.14
CA PRO A 23 -9.15 -13.18 -1.92
C PRO A 23 -9.00 -11.64 -1.84
N LEU A 24 -7.91 -11.12 -1.26
CA LEU A 24 -7.65 -9.68 -1.25
C LEU A 24 -7.41 -9.12 -2.66
N LYS A 25 -6.62 -9.81 -3.48
CA LYS A 25 -6.43 -9.44 -4.89
C LYS A 25 -7.73 -9.52 -5.69
N ALA A 26 -8.56 -10.54 -5.44
CA ALA A 26 -9.87 -10.67 -6.09
C ALA A 26 -10.81 -9.49 -5.77
N LYS A 27 -10.65 -8.89 -4.59
CA LYS A 27 -11.34 -7.66 -4.17
C LYS A 27 -10.63 -6.36 -4.60
N GLY A 28 -9.54 -6.46 -5.36
CA GLY A 28 -8.83 -5.32 -5.95
C GLY A 28 -7.64 -4.79 -5.14
N ALA A 29 -7.19 -5.48 -4.08
CA ALA A 29 -6.04 -5.05 -3.31
C ALA A 29 -4.77 -5.01 -4.15
N VAL A 30 -4.08 -3.87 -4.13
CA VAL A 30 -2.77 -3.68 -4.81
C VAL A 30 -1.66 -3.28 -3.86
N ALA A 31 -2.00 -2.79 -2.66
CA ALA A 31 -1.05 -2.38 -1.64
C ALA A 31 -1.53 -2.69 -0.24
N ASN A 32 -0.60 -2.65 0.72
CA ASN A 32 -0.93 -2.47 2.13
C ASN A 32 -0.14 -1.33 2.78
N MET A 33 -0.77 -0.68 3.74
CA MET A 33 -0.22 0.39 4.58
C MET A 33 -0.77 0.25 5.99
N LEU A 34 0.11 0.21 7.00
CA LEU A 34 -0.31 0.03 8.41
C LEU A 34 -1.25 -1.18 8.59
N CYS A 35 -1.02 -2.25 7.84
CA CYS A 35 -1.85 -3.46 7.74
C CYS A 35 -3.23 -3.30 7.06
N TYR A 36 -3.62 -2.09 6.65
CA TYR A 36 -4.78 -1.88 5.78
C TYR A 36 -4.45 -2.24 4.34
N PHE A 37 -5.35 -2.94 3.67
CA PHE A 37 -5.27 -3.26 2.24
C PHE A 37 -6.10 -2.28 1.42
N VAL A 38 -5.48 -1.70 0.39
CA VAL A 38 -6.09 -0.68 -0.47
C VAL A 38 -6.07 -1.06 -1.95
N ASP A 39 -7.05 -0.55 -2.68
CA ASP A 39 -7.17 -0.68 -4.13
C ASP A 39 -6.28 0.34 -4.89
N ALA A 40 -6.30 0.30 -6.22
CA ALA A 40 -5.52 1.21 -7.07
C ALA A 40 -5.94 2.70 -7.00
N ASN A 41 -7.09 2.98 -6.37
CA ASN A 41 -7.58 4.33 -6.10
C ASN A 41 -7.24 4.80 -4.69
N GLY A 42 -6.52 3.98 -3.90
CA GLY A 42 -6.18 4.30 -2.52
C GLY A 42 -7.33 4.07 -1.53
N ARG A 43 -8.41 3.40 -1.93
CA ARG A 43 -9.55 3.12 -1.06
C ARG A 43 -9.37 1.78 -0.35
N LEU A 44 -9.83 1.68 0.89
CA LEU A 44 -9.86 0.41 1.62
C LEU A 44 -10.65 -0.63 0.81
N VAL A 45 -10.06 -1.81 0.68
CA VAL A 45 -10.73 -2.95 0.07
C VAL A 45 -11.82 -3.46 1.00
N ASP A 46 -13.00 -3.78 0.45
CA ASP A 46 -14.11 -4.40 1.17
C ASP A 46 -13.79 -5.87 1.51
N HIS A 47 -13.08 -6.06 2.62
CA HIS A 47 -12.70 -7.34 3.17
C HIS A 47 -12.58 -7.23 4.70
N GLU A 48 -13.06 -8.25 5.42
CA GLU A 48 -13.12 -8.24 6.89
C GLU A 48 -11.76 -8.02 7.58
N VAL A 49 -10.65 -8.35 6.90
CA VAL A 49 -9.29 -8.15 7.42
C VAL A 49 -9.02 -6.69 7.79
N ASN A 50 -9.56 -5.74 7.02
CA ASN A 50 -9.39 -4.32 7.29
C ASN A 50 -10.14 -3.89 8.57
N GLY A 51 -11.25 -4.54 8.90
CA GLY A 51 -11.98 -4.32 10.16
C GLY A 51 -11.33 -4.95 11.38
N ARG A 52 -10.24 -5.72 11.21
CA ARG A 52 -9.46 -6.33 12.30
C ARG A 52 -8.15 -5.60 12.58
N VAL A 53 -7.85 -4.53 11.83
CA VAL A 53 -6.62 -3.74 12.00
C VAL A 53 -6.73 -2.89 13.26
N MET A 54 -5.68 -2.90 14.08
CA MET A 54 -5.54 -2.07 15.29
C MET A 54 -4.42 -1.05 15.09
N ALA A 55 -4.54 -0.20 14.06
CA ALA A 55 -3.61 0.86 13.74
C ALA A 55 -4.35 2.20 13.66
N ILE A 56 -3.63 3.30 13.50
CA ILE A 56 -4.23 4.58 13.15
C ILE A 56 -4.88 4.49 11.76
N ASP A 57 -6.12 4.96 11.64
CA ASP A 57 -6.85 4.91 10.38
C ASP A 57 -6.17 5.78 9.31
N LEU A 58 -6.25 5.35 8.05
CA LEU A 58 -5.55 6.01 6.94
C LEU A 58 -6.06 7.43 6.67
N ASP A 59 -7.33 7.71 6.92
CA ASP A 59 -7.91 9.05 6.81
C ASP A 59 -7.33 10.01 7.85
N VAL A 60 -7.10 9.53 9.09
CA VAL A 60 -6.41 10.31 10.13
C VAL A 60 -4.95 10.54 9.75
N VAL A 61 -4.26 9.51 9.21
CA VAL A 61 -2.89 9.69 8.69
C VAL A 61 -2.83 10.77 7.61
N GLY A 62 -3.78 10.78 6.67
CA GLY A 62 -3.84 11.78 5.60
C GLY A 62 -4.06 13.23 6.08
N GLN A 63 -4.54 13.43 7.32
CA GLN A 63 -4.69 14.75 7.92
C GLN A 63 -3.42 15.25 8.62
N VAL A 64 -2.40 14.39 8.80
CA VAL A 64 -1.14 14.77 9.43
C VAL A 64 -0.38 15.72 8.48
N PRO A 65 0.08 16.89 8.95
CA PRO A 65 0.73 17.89 8.09
C PRO A 65 1.93 17.37 7.30
N ASN A 66 2.65 16.38 7.87
CA ASN A 66 3.87 15.84 7.30
C ASN A 66 3.82 14.30 7.28
N VAL A 67 3.15 13.73 6.29
CA VAL A 67 3.24 12.30 5.98
C VAL A 67 4.43 12.06 5.05
N VAL A 68 5.30 11.11 5.39
CA VAL A 68 6.42 10.68 4.53
C VAL A 68 6.21 9.22 4.14
N LEU A 69 6.08 8.95 2.85
CA LEU A 69 6.07 7.58 2.34
C LEU A 69 7.50 7.14 2.00
N ALA A 70 7.93 6.02 2.57
CA ALA A 70 9.18 5.36 2.21
C ALA A 70 8.89 4.00 1.57
N ALA A 71 9.27 3.83 0.31
CA ALA A 71 9.17 2.58 -0.42
C ALA A 71 9.98 2.62 -1.72
N GLY A 72 10.50 1.46 -2.12
CA GLY A 72 11.26 1.28 -3.36
C GLY A 72 11.14 -0.14 -3.89
N GLY A 73 11.56 -0.31 -5.15
CA GLY A 73 11.53 -1.53 -5.93
C GLY A 73 10.46 -1.55 -7.02
N LYS A 74 10.83 -2.00 -8.23
CA LYS A 74 9.96 -2.09 -9.42
C LYS A 74 8.62 -2.82 -9.17
N ARG A 75 8.59 -3.82 -8.29
CA ARG A 75 7.35 -4.55 -7.93
C ARG A 75 6.35 -3.70 -7.17
N LYS A 76 6.80 -2.63 -6.49
CA LYS A 76 5.97 -1.77 -5.65
C LYS A 76 5.40 -0.56 -6.37
N VAL A 77 5.69 -0.35 -7.66
CA VAL A 77 5.23 0.84 -8.40
C VAL A 77 3.71 1.04 -8.28
N THR A 78 2.91 0.01 -8.56
CA THR A 78 1.45 0.08 -8.40
C THR A 78 1.03 0.33 -6.94
N ALA A 79 1.73 -0.29 -5.99
CA ALA A 79 1.43 -0.13 -4.58
C ALA A 79 1.74 1.29 -4.07
N ILE A 80 2.83 1.89 -4.55
CA ILE A 80 3.24 3.27 -4.24
C ILE A 80 2.22 4.26 -4.80
N LEU A 81 1.76 4.07 -6.05
CA LEU A 81 0.72 4.92 -6.64
C LEU A 81 -0.59 4.86 -5.86
N ALA A 82 -1.00 3.67 -5.41
CA ALA A 82 -2.18 3.53 -4.54
C ALA A 82 -1.98 4.22 -3.18
N ALA A 83 -0.80 4.07 -2.58
CA ALA A 83 -0.46 4.68 -1.30
C ALA A 83 -0.49 6.22 -1.36
N LEU A 84 0.04 6.81 -2.43
CA LEU A 84 0.03 8.26 -2.65
C LEU A 84 -1.41 8.82 -2.67
N LYS A 85 -2.36 8.07 -3.24
CA LYS A 85 -3.79 8.44 -3.25
C LYS A 85 -4.48 8.22 -1.90
N ALA A 86 -3.98 7.29 -1.10
CA ALA A 86 -4.64 6.87 0.13
C ALA A 86 -4.39 7.79 1.34
N VAL A 87 -3.25 8.50 1.39
CA VAL A 87 -2.85 9.34 2.54
C VAL A 87 -2.42 10.76 2.16
N ASP A 88 -2.88 11.27 1.01
CA ASP A 88 -2.64 12.65 0.49
C ASP A 88 -1.29 13.26 0.90
N THR A 89 -0.19 12.56 0.57
CA THR A 89 1.17 12.94 0.99
C THR A 89 1.92 13.71 -0.11
N ASN A 90 2.78 14.63 0.31
CA ASN A 90 3.66 15.38 -0.59
C ASN A 90 5.12 14.91 -0.55
N VAL A 91 5.46 13.88 0.24
CA VAL A 91 6.85 13.42 0.41
C VAL A 91 6.95 11.91 0.17
N LEU A 92 7.69 11.54 -0.88
CA LEU A 92 8.07 10.16 -1.20
C LEU A 92 9.59 10.01 -1.18
N ILE A 93 10.08 9.03 -0.44
CA ILE A 93 11.46 8.54 -0.47
C ILE A 93 11.47 7.19 -1.21
N THR A 94 12.18 7.12 -2.33
CA THR A 94 12.26 5.94 -3.20
C THR A 94 13.64 5.84 -3.87
N ASP A 95 13.99 4.67 -4.43
CA ASP A 95 15.16 4.50 -5.30
C ASP A 95 14.92 5.05 -6.73
N SER A 96 16.02 5.33 -7.44
CA SER A 96 16.03 5.95 -8.78
C SER A 96 15.28 5.14 -9.84
N ASP A 97 15.43 3.81 -9.83
CA ASP A 97 14.76 2.90 -10.76
C ASP A 97 13.24 2.97 -10.60
N THR A 98 12.78 3.01 -9.34
CA THR A 98 11.36 3.10 -9.00
C THR A 98 10.80 4.49 -9.30
N ALA A 99 11.58 5.56 -9.06
CA ALA A 99 11.22 6.92 -9.43
C ALA A 99 10.99 7.05 -10.94
N ALA A 100 11.91 6.52 -11.77
CA ALA A 100 11.76 6.52 -13.23
C ALA A 100 10.50 5.76 -13.68
N ALA A 101 10.23 4.60 -13.08
CA ALA A 101 9.03 3.82 -13.37
C ALA A 101 7.73 4.52 -12.93
N LEU A 102 7.75 5.26 -11.82
CA LEU A 102 6.62 6.07 -11.36
C LEU A 102 6.33 7.21 -12.34
N LEU A 103 7.36 7.94 -12.79
CA LEU A 103 7.19 9.01 -13.78
C LEU A 103 6.64 8.51 -15.12
N ALA A 104 7.05 7.31 -15.55
CA ALA A 104 6.55 6.71 -16.79
C ALA A 104 5.08 6.24 -16.71
N LYS A 105 4.55 5.98 -15.50
CA LYS A 105 3.18 5.52 -15.26
C LYS A 105 2.24 6.61 -14.72
N GLY A 106 2.78 7.60 -14.05
CA GLY A 106 2.06 8.63 -13.29
C GLY A 106 1.72 9.88 -14.10
N GLY A 107 1.51 9.73 -15.40
CA GLY A 107 0.92 10.75 -16.26
C GLY A 107 -0.60 10.69 -16.23
#